data_AF-A0AAU4N8F3-F1
#
_entry.id   AF-A0AAU4N8F3-F1
#
_cell.length_a   1.000
_cell.length_b   1.000
_cell.length_c   1.000
_cell.angle_alpha   90.00
_cell.angle_beta   90.00
_cell.angle_gamma   90.00
#
_symmetry.space_group_name_H-M   'P 1'
#
loop_
_entity.id
_entity.type
_entity.pdbx_description
1 polymer ?
#
loop_
_entity_poly.entity_id
_entity_poly.type
_entity_poly.pdbx_seq_one_letter_code
_entity_poly.pdbx_strand_id
1 'polypeptide(L)'
;MPVIRTRVQPDFLVDRDTVMNAALTPTARLVYVLLLASLETEDSGLNQIAALAGLHSTESLLPYIAELESVGTADLKDHAGQGKVITVNETPTLPERRAHMCVPCDDCGMCSCEYTKGICQDCASIRSVRQRSREDIARWKAQLDEGKTYAMGSSTSRLHRWDCRSLMSLEKRVEAMEMGIDAIRHGHSRSYLAWPGLPSLFTAQELREKKIRRKRCELCGPDPL
;
A
#
# COMPACT_ATOMS: atom_id res chain seq x y z
N MET A 1 -36.38 22.79 0.39
CA MET A 1 -35.40 23.06 1.47
C MET A 1 -34.03 22.58 1.00
N PRO A 2 -32.99 23.42 0.98
CA PRO A 2 -31.65 22.96 0.64
C PRO A 2 -31.11 22.05 1.75
N VAL A 3 -30.56 20.89 1.36
CA VAL A 3 -29.85 19.99 2.27
C VAL A 3 -28.40 20.47 2.34
N ILE A 4 -28.04 21.19 3.40
CA ILE A 4 -26.65 21.59 3.66
C ILE A 4 -25.91 20.36 4.21
N ARG A 5 -25.10 19.72 3.37
CA ARG A 5 -24.18 18.65 3.82
C ARG A 5 -22.85 19.28 4.21
N THR A 6 -22.52 19.24 5.50
CA THR A 6 -21.28 19.78 6.08
C THR A 6 -20.11 18.78 6.09
N ARG A 7 -20.27 17.60 5.47
CA ARG A 7 -19.14 16.71 5.16
C ARG A 7 -18.66 17.04 3.76
N VAL A 8 -17.36 17.31 3.63
CA VAL A 8 -16.65 17.25 2.34
C VAL A 8 -17.02 15.89 1.74
N GLN A 9 -17.85 15.91 0.70
CA GLN A 9 -18.11 14.69 -0.05
C GLN A 9 -16.79 14.30 -0.73
N PRO A 10 -16.49 13.01 -0.88
CA PRO A 10 -15.40 12.62 -1.76
C PRO A 10 -15.63 13.25 -3.14
N ASP A 11 -14.73 14.14 -3.52
CA ASP A 11 -14.73 14.77 -4.84
C ASP A 11 -13.99 13.82 -5.77
N PHE A 12 -14.64 13.35 -6.83
CA PHE A 12 -13.99 12.58 -7.89
C PHE A 12 -14.01 13.39 -9.19
N LEU A 13 -12.96 13.22 -10.00
CA LEU A 13 -12.84 13.89 -11.28
C LEU A 13 -13.47 13.03 -12.37
N VAL A 14 -14.21 13.68 -13.27
CA VAL A 14 -14.81 13.03 -14.43
C VAL A 14 -14.36 13.76 -15.68
N ASP A 15 -13.84 13.01 -16.64
CA ASP A 15 -13.52 13.55 -17.95
C ASP A 15 -14.76 14.13 -18.65
N ARG A 16 -14.71 15.43 -18.95
CA ARG A 16 -15.80 16.17 -19.58
C ARG A 16 -16.14 15.59 -20.95
N ASP A 17 -15.13 15.25 -21.74
CA ASP A 17 -15.32 14.86 -23.13
C ASP A 17 -16.01 13.49 -23.21
N THR A 18 -15.72 12.60 -22.28
CA THR A 18 -16.42 11.31 -22.09
C THR A 18 -17.89 11.50 -21.74
N VAL A 19 -18.20 12.36 -20.76
CA VAL A 19 -19.60 12.61 -20.34
C VAL A 19 -20.42 13.28 -21.45
N MET A 20 -19.76 14.13 -22.25
CA MET A 20 -20.40 14.85 -23.35
C MET A 20 -20.32 14.08 -24.68
N ASN A 21 -19.76 12.86 -24.70
CA ASN A 21 -19.59 12.09 -25.92
C ASN A 21 -20.94 11.58 -26.44
N ALA A 22 -21.36 12.09 -27.60
CA ALA A 22 -22.62 11.71 -28.24
C ALA A 22 -22.62 10.27 -28.81
N ALA A 23 -21.43 9.66 -29.00
CA ALA A 23 -21.30 8.27 -29.42
C ALA A 23 -21.65 7.27 -28.30
N LEU A 24 -21.67 7.71 -27.04
CA LEU A 24 -22.05 6.89 -25.89
C LEU A 24 -23.54 7.03 -25.58
N THR A 25 -24.18 5.93 -25.23
CA THR A 25 -25.54 5.97 -24.69
C THR A 25 -25.59 6.77 -23.37
N PRO A 26 -26.74 7.36 -23.01
CA PRO A 26 -26.90 8.00 -21.70
C PRO A 26 -26.59 7.05 -20.54
N THR A 27 -26.95 5.77 -20.68
CA THR A 27 -26.65 4.73 -19.70
C THR A 27 -25.16 4.44 -19.59
N ALA A 28 -24.42 4.33 -20.70
CA ALA A 28 -22.96 4.16 -20.66
C ALA A 28 -22.26 5.33 -19.94
N ARG A 29 -22.70 6.56 -20.19
CA ARG A 29 -22.19 7.76 -19.50
C ARG A 29 -22.47 7.74 -17.99
N LEU A 30 -23.67 7.29 -17.60
CA LEU A 30 -24.02 7.11 -16.19
C LEU A 30 -23.19 6.00 -15.52
N VAL A 31 -23.03 4.86 -16.20
CA VAL A 31 -22.21 3.74 -15.72
C VAL A 31 -20.76 4.18 -15.50
N TYR A 32 -20.18 4.96 -16.41
CA TYR A 32 -18.84 5.53 -16.25
C TYR A 32 -18.70 6.37 -14.97
N VAL A 33 -19.64 7.30 -14.74
CA VAL A 33 -19.65 8.16 -13.55
C VAL A 33 -19.80 7.34 -12.26
N LEU A 34 -20.68 6.33 -12.27
CA LEU A 34 -20.90 5.45 -11.12
C LEU A 34 -19.67 4.59 -10.82
N LEU A 35 -18.99 4.07 -11.86
CA LEU A 35 -17.77 3.30 -11.70
C LEU A 35 -16.66 4.18 -11.07
N LEU A 36 -16.45 5.40 -11.57
CA LEU A 36 -15.48 6.34 -10.99
C LEU A 36 -15.82 6.69 -9.54
N ALA A 37 -17.09 7.01 -9.26
CA ALA A 37 -17.55 7.32 -7.90
C ALA A 37 -17.38 6.14 -6.93
N SER A 38 -17.37 4.90 -7.44
CA SER A 38 -17.21 3.69 -6.64
C SER A 38 -15.76 3.31 -6.35
N LEU A 39 -14.77 3.90 -7.03
CA LEU A 39 -13.35 3.57 -6.83
C LEU A 39 -12.87 3.84 -5.40
N GLU A 40 -13.45 4.83 -4.73
CA GLU A 40 -13.07 5.19 -3.35
C GLU A 40 -13.85 4.42 -2.27
N THR A 41 -14.90 3.68 -2.66
CA THR A 41 -15.74 2.93 -1.74
C THR A 41 -15.54 1.43 -1.96
N GLU A 42 -14.75 0.81 -1.08
CA GLU A 42 -14.48 -0.65 -1.12
C GLU A 42 -15.76 -1.51 -1.09
N ASP A 43 -16.89 -0.95 -0.63
CA ASP A 43 -18.16 -1.65 -0.45
C ASP A 43 -19.07 -1.67 -1.70
N SER A 44 -18.79 -0.87 -2.73
CA SER A 44 -19.69 -0.75 -3.88
C SER A 44 -19.40 -1.81 -4.95
N GLY A 45 -19.94 -3.01 -4.73
CA GLY A 45 -19.89 -4.09 -5.72
C GLY A 45 -20.67 -3.77 -7.01
N LEU A 46 -20.31 -4.42 -8.12
CA LEU A 46 -20.92 -4.22 -9.44
C LEU A 46 -22.45 -4.37 -9.48
N ASN A 47 -23.03 -5.17 -8.58
CA ASN A 47 -24.48 -5.30 -8.42
C ASN A 47 -25.15 -3.97 -8.00
N GLN A 48 -24.50 -3.22 -7.09
CA GLN A 48 -24.99 -1.92 -6.65
C GLN A 48 -24.89 -0.90 -7.79
N ILE A 49 -23.78 -0.92 -8.54
CA ILE A 49 -23.58 -0.06 -9.71
C ILE A 49 -24.64 -0.33 -10.78
N ALA A 50 -24.91 -1.61 -11.08
CA ALA A 50 -25.99 -1.99 -11.99
C ALA A 50 -27.35 -1.45 -11.53
N ALA A 51 -27.69 -1.64 -10.25
CA ALA A 51 -28.95 -1.15 -9.70
C ALA A 51 -29.07 0.38 -9.78
N LEU A 52 -28.00 1.13 -9.47
CA LEU A 52 -27.96 2.59 -9.57
C LEU A 52 -28.07 3.09 -11.02
N ALA A 53 -27.56 2.32 -11.98
CA ALA A 53 -27.72 2.59 -13.40
C ALA A 53 -29.10 2.19 -13.95
N GLY A 54 -30.00 1.65 -13.12
CA GLY A 54 -31.32 1.18 -13.53
C GLY A 54 -31.30 -0.17 -14.25
N LEU A 55 -30.28 -0.99 -14.03
CA LEU A 55 -30.08 -2.29 -14.65
C LEU A 55 -30.43 -3.44 -13.69
N HIS A 56 -30.84 -4.57 -14.26
CA HIS A 56 -31.34 -5.71 -13.49
C HIS A 56 -30.25 -6.65 -12.99
N SER A 57 -29.04 -6.59 -13.55
CA SER A 57 -27.93 -7.49 -13.21
C SER A 57 -26.57 -6.89 -13.58
N THR A 58 -25.50 -7.50 -13.07
CA THR A 58 -24.13 -7.22 -13.48
C THR A 58 -23.86 -7.57 -14.94
N GLU A 59 -24.47 -8.62 -15.47
CA GLU A 59 -24.34 -8.99 -16.88
C GLU A 59 -24.90 -7.91 -17.80
N SER A 60 -25.94 -7.21 -17.36
CA SER A 60 -26.51 -6.05 -18.07
C SER A 60 -25.56 -4.86 -18.16
N LEU A 61 -24.46 -4.80 -17.38
CA LEU A 61 -23.43 -3.77 -17.51
C LEU A 61 -22.53 -4.01 -18.72
N LEU A 62 -22.35 -5.26 -19.18
CA LEU A 62 -21.35 -5.63 -20.18
C LEU A 62 -21.48 -4.86 -21.51
N PRO A 63 -22.70 -4.64 -22.07
CA PRO A 63 -22.84 -3.85 -23.29
C PRO A 63 -22.36 -2.41 -23.13
N TYR A 64 -22.64 -1.81 -21.97
CA TYR A 64 -22.23 -0.44 -21.66
C TYR A 64 -20.74 -0.33 -21.36
N ILE A 65 -20.15 -1.36 -20.74
CA ILE A 65 -18.70 -1.47 -20.59
C ILE A 65 -18.04 -1.54 -21.98
N ALA A 66 -18.57 -2.33 -22.91
CA ALA A 66 -18.05 -2.40 -24.28
C ALA A 66 -18.15 -1.06 -25.04
N GLU A 67 -19.22 -0.28 -24.82
CA GLU A 67 -19.29 1.11 -25.31
C GLU A 67 -18.16 1.97 -24.75
N LEU A 68 -17.89 1.88 -23.44
CA LEU A 68 -16.81 2.62 -22.77
C LEU A 68 -15.41 2.16 -23.22
N GLU A 69 -15.22 0.87 -23.50
CA GLU A 69 -14.00 0.34 -24.10
C GLU A 69 -13.71 0.94 -25.48
N SER A 70 -14.75 1.12 -26.30
CA SER A 70 -14.60 1.68 -27.64
C SER A 70 -14.00 3.09 -27.62
N VAL A 71 -14.33 3.88 -26.59
CA VAL A 71 -13.80 5.25 -26.40
C VAL A 71 -12.57 5.30 -25.48
N GLY A 72 -12.21 4.19 -24.82
CA GLY A 72 -10.99 4.05 -24.01
C GLY A 72 -11.12 4.49 -22.55
N THR A 73 -12.34 4.57 -22.03
CA THR A 73 -12.61 5.03 -20.67
C THR A 73 -12.80 3.87 -19.70
N ALA A 74 -13.04 2.67 -20.22
CA ALA A 74 -12.97 1.41 -19.48
C ALA A 74 -12.20 0.35 -20.27
N ASP A 75 -11.72 -0.67 -19.58
CA ASP A 75 -11.15 -1.90 -20.14
C ASP A 75 -11.65 -3.08 -19.30
N LEU A 76 -12.15 -4.14 -19.95
CA LEU A 76 -12.50 -5.42 -19.33
C LEU A 76 -11.47 -6.46 -19.77
N LYS A 77 -10.49 -6.74 -18.90
CA LYS A 77 -9.39 -7.65 -19.22
C LYS A 77 -9.28 -8.76 -18.20
N ASP A 78 -8.68 -9.87 -18.62
CA ASP A 78 -8.32 -10.95 -17.72
C ASP A 78 -6.98 -10.65 -17.04
N HIS A 79 -6.98 -10.67 -15.72
CA HIS A 79 -5.83 -10.41 -14.87
C HIS A 79 -5.45 -11.69 -14.13
N ALA A 80 -4.16 -12.06 -14.21
CA ALA A 80 -3.63 -13.25 -13.53
C ALA A 80 -3.98 -13.24 -12.04
N GLY A 81 -4.65 -14.29 -11.58
CA GLY A 81 -5.09 -14.46 -10.19
C GLY A 81 -6.32 -13.65 -9.77
N GLN A 82 -6.87 -12.80 -10.64
CA GLN A 82 -8.05 -11.96 -10.37
C GLN A 82 -9.22 -12.22 -11.34
N GLY A 83 -8.96 -12.89 -12.47
CA GLY A 83 -9.98 -13.11 -13.49
C GLY A 83 -10.28 -11.82 -14.24
N LYS A 84 -11.51 -11.69 -14.76
CA LYS A 84 -11.92 -10.49 -15.49
C LYS A 84 -12.09 -9.29 -14.55
N VAL A 85 -11.26 -8.28 -14.73
CA VAL A 85 -11.30 -7.01 -13.98
C VAL A 85 -11.72 -5.89 -14.92
N ILE A 86 -12.59 -5.01 -14.43
CA ILE A 86 -12.96 -3.76 -15.10
C ILE A 86 -12.01 -2.68 -14.59
N THR A 87 -11.15 -2.15 -15.47
CA THR A 87 -10.35 -0.96 -15.20
C THR A 87 -11.09 0.25 -15.76
N VAL A 88 -11.22 1.32 -14.98
CA VAL A 88 -11.83 2.57 -15.43
C VAL A 88 -10.78 3.67 -15.36
N ASN A 89 -10.67 4.44 -16.44
CA ASN A 89 -9.67 5.49 -16.58
C ASN A 89 -10.35 6.85 -16.39
N GLU A 90 -9.81 7.68 -15.50
CA GLU A 90 -10.27 9.08 -15.32
C GLU A 90 -10.10 9.93 -16.58
N THR A 91 -9.21 9.52 -17.49
CA THR A 91 -8.98 10.14 -18.79
C THR A 91 -8.91 9.05 -19.85
N PRO A 92 -9.57 9.20 -21.01
CA PRO A 92 -9.52 8.21 -22.09
C PRO A 92 -8.09 7.81 -22.45
N THR A 93 -7.80 6.51 -22.41
CA THR A 93 -6.50 6.01 -22.86
C THR A 93 -6.47 5.92 -24.38
N LEU A 94 -5.34 6.28 -24.98
CA LEU A 94 -5.11 6.10 -26.42
C LEU A 94 -5.11 4.60 -26.76
N PRO A 95 -5.63 4.18 -27.93
CA PRO A 95 -5.70 2.76 -28.33
C PRO A 95 -4.38 2.01 -28.17
N GLU A 96 -3.25 2.65 -28.49
CA GLU A 96 -1.90 2.07 -28.35
C GLU A 96 -1.52 1.75 -26.90
N ARG A 97 -2.10 2.45 -25.93
CA ARG A 97 -1.90 2.23 -24.49
C ARG A 97 -2.92 1.27 -23.88
N ARG A 98 -4.03 0.99 -24.58
CA ARG A 98 -5.09 0.05 -24.16
C ARG A 98 -4.64 -1.41 -24.23
N ALA A 99 -3.49 -1.75 -24.80
CA ALA A 99 -3.09 -3.14 -25.08
C ALA A 99 -1.94 -3.68 -24.20
N HIS A 100 -1.78 -3.23 -22.96
CA HIS A 100 -0.85 -3.94 -22.08
C HIS A 100 -1.42 -5.33 -21.76
N MET A 101 -0.71 -6.38 -22.18
CA MET A 101 -0.99 -7.75 -21.74
C MET A 101 -0.77 -7.82 -20.23
N CYS A 102 -1.67 -8.50 -19.52
CA CYS A 102 -1.44 -8.83 -18.11
C CYS A 102 -0.14 -9.63 -18.01
N VAL A 103 0.83 -9.11 -17.24
CA VAL A 103 2.06 -9.83 -16.91
C VAL A 103 1.89 -10.33 -15.48
N PRO A 104 2.00 -11.66 -15.23
CA PRO A 104 1.99 -12.19 -13.89
C PRO A 104 3.24 -11.75 -13.13
N CYS A 105 3.10 -11.54 -11.83
CA CYS A 105 4.20 -11.26 -10.92
C CYS A 105 5.08 -12.51 -10.79
N ASP A 106 6.39 -12.36 -10.95
CA ASP A 106 7.35 -13.46 -10.83
C ASP A 106 7.35 -14.09 -9.43
N ASP A 107 6.95 -13.34 -8.40
CA ASP A 107 6.98 -13.80 -7.00
C ASP A 107 5.70 -14.49 -6.55
N CYS A 108 4.53 -14.01 -6.99
CA CYS A 108 3.23 -14.49 -6.49
C CYS A 108 2.24 -14.92 -7.57
N GLY A 109 2.57 -14.75 -8.85
CA GLY A 109 1.69 -15.08 -9.98
C GLY A 109 0.51 -14.12 -10.19
N MET A 110 0.24 -13.20 -9.26
CA MET A 110 -0.82 -12.18 -9.39
C MET A 110 -0.44 -11.12 -10.43
N CYS A 111 -1.42 -10.46 -11.06
CA CYS A 111 -1.16 -9.38 -12.02
C CYS A 111 -0.23 -8.29 -11.45
N SER A 112 0.76 -7.88 -12.27
CA SER A 112 1.68 -6.76 -11.95
C SER A 112 1.36 -5.48 -12.73
N CYS A 113 0.17 -5.38 -13.31
CA CYS A 113 -0.18 -4.46 -14.39
C CYS A 113 -0.27 -3.00 -13.93
N GLU A 114 -0.56 -2.78 -12.65
CA GLU A 114 -0.64 -1.45 -12.00
C GLU A 114 0.72 -0.92 -11.54
N TYR A 115 1.81 -1.66 -11.75
CA TYR A 115 3.14 -1.31 -11.25
C TYR A 115 4.26 -1.63 -12.27
N THR A 116 5.41 -2.10 -11.79
CA THR A 116 6.54 -2.49 -12.62
C THR A 116 6.26 -3.83 -13.28
N LYS A 117 6.46 -3.94 -14.60
CA LYS A 117 6.28 -5.19 -15.33
C LYS A 117 7.04 -6.35 -14.65
N GLY A 118 6.34 -7.44 -14.35
CA GLY A 118 6.89 -8.64 -13.73
C GLY A 118 6.89 -8.65 -12.19
N ILE A 119 6.57 -7.53 -11.51
CA ILE A 119 6.55 -7.47 -10.05
C ILE A 119 5.35 -6.65 -9.57
N CYS A 120 4.41 -7.27 -8.83
CA CYS A 120 3.28 -6.54 -8.25
C CYS A 120 3.72 -5.61 -7.11
N GLN A 121 2.91 -4.60 -6.80
CA GLN A 121 3.19 -3.60 -5.76
C GLN A 121 3.48 -4.23 -4.39
N ASP A 122 2.75 -5.27 -4.01
CA ASP A 122 2.93 -5.96 -2.74
C ASP A 122 4.30 -6.68 -2.69
N CYS A 123 4.66 -7.41 -3.74
CA CYS A 123 5.95 -8.10 -3.81
C CYS A 123 7.12 -7.11 -3.86
N ALA A 124 6.98 -6.00 -4.58
CA ALA A 124 7.95 -4.91 -4.55
C ALA A 124 8.13 -4.33 -3.14
N SER A 125 7.02 -4.14 -2.41
CA SER A 125 7.04 -3.64 -1.03
C SER A 125 7.72 -4.63 -0.07
N ILE A 126 7.42 -5.92 -0.20
CA ILE A 126 8.07 -7.01 0.56
C ILE A 126 9.57 -7.03 0.29
N ARG A 127 10.00 -6.97 -0.99
CA ARG A 127 11.42 -6.92 -1.37
C ARG A 127 12.12 -5.72 -0.74
N SER A 128 11.51 -4.53 -0.81
CA SER A 128 12.05 -3.30 -0.21
C SER A 128 12.19 -3.40 1.31
N VAL A 129 11.17 -3.93 2.01
CA VAL A 129 11.21 -4.08 3.47
C VAL A 129 12.26 -5.10 3.91
N ARG A 130 12.38 -6.22 3.21
CA ARG A 130 13.43 -7.23 3.46
C ARG A 130 14.84 -6.68 3.20
N GLN A 131 15.02 -5.87 2.16
CA GLN A 131 16.30 -5.25 1.89
C GLN A 131 16.67 -4.26 3.01
N ARG A 132 15.74 -3.37 3.38
CA ARG A 132 15.93 -2.42 4.49
C ARG A 132 16.24 -3.12 5.81
N SER A 133 15.53 -4.20 6.14
CA SER A 133 15.80 -4.95 7.37
C SER A 133 17.17 -5.61 7.37
N ARG A 134 17.62 -6.18 6.24
CA ARG A 134 18.96 -6.76 6.11
C ARG A 134 20.07 -5.73 6.33
N GLU A 135 19.96 -4.57 5.68
CA GLU A 135 20.93 -3.48 5.83
C GLU A 135 20.97 -2.95 7.26
N ASP A 136 19.80 -2.78 7.87
CA ASP A 136 19.65 -2.30 9.23
C ASP A 136 20.21 -3.28 10.27
N ILE A 137 20.00 -4.59 10.07
CA ILE A 137 20.58 -5.66 10.89
C ILE A 137 22.09 -5.71 10.71
N ALA A 138 22.60 -5.62 9.49
CA ALA A 138 24.04 -5.62 9.22
C ALA A 138 24.72 -4.43 9.92
N ARG A 139 24.15 -3.23 9.82
CA ARG A 139 24.62 -2.05 10.56
C ARG A 139 24.61 -2.30 12.07
N TRP A 140 23.52 -2.83 12.61
CA TRP A 140 23.38 -3.06 14.05
C TRP A 140 24.40 -4.09 14.57
N LYS A 141 24.65 -5.16 13.82
CA LYS A 141 25.69 -6.15 14.13
C LYS A 141 27.09 -5.54 14.11
N ALA A 142 27.42 -4.76 13.07
CA ALA A 142 28.70 -4.06 13.01
C ALA A 142 28.91 -3.14 14.22
N GLN A 143 27.87 -2.45 14.68
CA GLN A 143 27.95 -1.64 15.90
C GLN A 143 28.21 -2.48 17.17
N LEU A 144 27.61 -3.67 17.28
CA LEU A 144 27.91 -4.58 18.39
C LEU A 144 29.36 -5.07 18.35
N ASP A 145 29.86 -5.40 17.16
CA ASP A 145 31.25 -5.85 16.95
C ASP A 145 32.25 -4.73 17.28
N GLU A 146 31.88 -3.46 17.09
CA GLU A 146 32.61 -2.28 17.55
C GLU A 146 32.55 -2.04 19.07
N GLY A 147 31.87 -2.92 19.83
CA GLY A 147 31.73 -2.81 21.28
C GLY A 147 30.70 -1.78 21.74
N LYS A 148 29.76 -1.37 20.88
CA LYS A 148 28.71 -0.41 21.26
C LYS A 148 27.64 -1.11 22.09
N THR A 149 27.49 -0.67 23.34
CA THR A 149 26.61 -1.35 24.31
C THR A 149 25.28 -0.63 24.56
N TYR A 150 25.19 0.66 24.25
CA TYR A 150 24.05 1.51 24.62
C TYR A 150 23.14 1.81 23.44
N ALA A 151 21.87 1.47 23.56
CA ALA A 151 20.83 1.73 22.57
C ALA A 151 20.07 3.03 22.90
N MET A 152 19.85 3.84 21.86
CA MET A 152 18.86 4.93 21.89
C MET A 152 17.71 4.62 20.95
N GLY A 153 16.50 4.48 21.51
CA GLY A 153 15.28 4.40 20.73
C GLY A 153 14.92 5.76 20.11
N SER A 154 14.28 5.73 18.95
CA SER A 154 13.73 6.90 18.26
C SER A 154 12.68 7.64 19.10
N SER A 155 11.97 6.93 19.98
CA SER A 155 10.92 7.47 20.86
C SER A 155 11.23 7.41 22.36
N THR A 156 12.37 6.83 22.78
CA THR A 156 12.65 6.62 24.21
C THR A 156 13.37 7.81 24.82
N SER A 157 12.81 8.41 25.86
CA SER A 157 13.50 9.43 26.68
C SER A 157 14.66 8.84 27.50
N ARG A 158 14.81 7.51 27.49
CA ARG A 158 15.79 6.77 28.29
C ARG A 158 16.86 6.07 27.46
N LEU A 159 18.04 5.95 28.05
CA LEU A 159 19.17 5.16 27.56
C LEU A 159 19.02 3.71 28.05
N HIS A 160 19.16 2.75 27.14
CA HIS A 160 19.07 1.32 27.43
C HIS A 160 20.38 0.63 27.05
N ARG A 161 20.68 -0.52 27.66
CA ARG A 161 21.62 -1.48 27.06
C ARG A 161 20.92 -2.17 25.88
N TRP A 162 21.65 -2.54 24.84
CA TRP A 162 21.06 -3.11 23.62
C TRP A 162 20.25 -4.40 23.87
N ASP A 163 20.60 -5.18 24.89
CA ASP A 163 19.95 -6.42 25.30
C ASP A 163 18.88 -6.22 26.39
N CYS A 164 18.46 -4.97 26.63
CA CYS A 164 17.45 -4.67 27.63
C CYS A 164 16.10 -5.34 27.29
N ARG A 165 15.51 -6.04 28.26
CA ARG A 165 14.22 -6.74 28.09
C ARG A 165 13.03 -5.84 27.75
N SER A 166 13.11 -4.54 28.04
CA SER A 166 12.06 -3.58 27.65
C SER A 166 12.17 -3.15 26.19
N LEU A 167 13.28 -3.46 25.52
CA LEU A 167 13.41 -3.25 24.08
C LEU A 167 12.86 -4.47 23.35
N MET A 168 12.20 -4.23 22.22
CA MET A 168 11.83 -5.30 21.30
C MET A 168 13.11 -5.88 20.70
N SER A 169 13.33 -7.18 20.93
CA SER A 169 14.52 -7.89 20.45
C SER A 169 14.54 -7.96 18.92
N LEU A 170 15.72 -8.26 18.36
CA LEU A 170 15.88 -8.46 16.93
C LEU A 170 14.92 -9.55 16.42
N GLU A 171 14.85 -10.67 17.14
CA GLU A 171 14.03 -11.83 16.79
C GLU A 171 12.56 -11.44 16.72
N LYS A 172 12.06 -10.75 17.75
CA LYS A 172 10.66 -10.28 17.78
C LYS A 172 10.35 -9.31 16.63
N ARG A 173 11.29 -8.44 16.25
CA ARG A 173 11.10 -7.50 15.14
C ARG A 173 11.04 -8.23 13.79
N VAL A 174 11.91 -9.22 13.60
CA VAL A 174 11.90 -10.07 12.40
C VAL A 174 10.62 -10.88 12.33
N GLU A 175 10.19 -11.47 13.44
CA GLU A 175 8.92 -12.20 13.54
C GLU A 175 7.72 -11.31 13.18
N ALA A 176 7.63 -10.12 13.76
CA ALA A 176 6.56 -9.17 13.44
C ALA A 176 6.56 -8.74 11.96
N MET A 177 7.75 -8.56 11.36
CA MET A 177 7.88 -8.25 9.94
C MET A 177 7.39 -9.42 9.06
N GLU A 178 7.81 -10.66 9.35
CA GLU A 178 7.38 -11.83 8.57
C GLU A 178 5.90 -12.14 8.76
N MET A 179 5.33 -11.91 9.95
CA MET A 179 3.87 -11.96 10.16
C MET A 179 3.13 -10.95 9.27
N GLY A 180 3.66 -9.73 9.12
CA GLY A 180 3.10 -8.73 8.21
C GLY A 180 3.21 -9.15 6.74
N ILE A 181 4.32 -9.76 6.34
CA ILE A 181 4.51 -10.31 4.98
C ILE A 181 3.50 -11.43 4.72
N ASP A 182 3.29 -12.30 5.70
CA ASP A 182 2.35 -13.43 5.59
C ASP A 182 0.90 -12.96 5.47
N ALA A 183 0.52 -11.95 6.25
CA ALA A 183 -0.81 -11.33 6.16
C ALA A 183 -1.10 -10.79 4.74
N ILE A 184 -0.14 -10.07 4.15
CA ILE A 184 -0.25 -9.54 2.78
C ILE A 184 -0.43 -10.67 1.76
N ARG A 185 0.33 -11.77 1.89
CA ARG A 185 0.22 -12.91 0.97
C ARG A 185 -1.14 -13.60 1.01
N HIS A 186 -1.81 -13.58 2.15
CA HIS A 186 -3.12 -14.18 2.34
C HIS A 186 -4.29 -13.21 2.09
N GLY A 187 -4.03 -12.05 1.47
CA GLY A 187 -5.06 -11.07 1.13
C GLY A 187 -5.67 -10.37 2.35
N HIS A 188 -5.05 -10.48 3.52
CA HIS A 188 -5.41 -9.66 4.66
C HIS A 188 -4.83 -8.26 4.46
N SER A 189 -5.67 -7.25 4.68
CA SER A 189 -5.44 -5.79 4.62
C SER A 189 -4.05 -5.33 4.18
N ARG A 190 -4.02 -4.36 3.24
CA ARG A 190 -2.86 -3.51 2.88
C ARG A 190 -2.33 -2.65 4.04
N SER A 191 -2.45 -3.14 5.27
CA SER A 191 -1.76 -2.68 6.45
C SER A 191 -0.28 -2.43 6.16
N TYR A 192 0.21 -1.30 6.64
CA TYR A 192 1.50 -0.72 6.31
C TYR A 192 2.64 -1.68 6.66
N LEU A 193 3.14 -2.44 5.68
CA LEU A 193 4.32 -3.29 5.86
C LEU A 193 5.52 -2.40 6.15
N ALA A 194 5.97 -2.44 7.41
CA ALA A 194 7.06 -1.60 7.88
C ALA A 194 8.11 -2.39 8.62
N TRP A 195 9.37 -2.02 8.36
CA TRP A 195 10.47 -2.36 9.24
C TRP A 195 10.59 -1.25 10.30
N PRO A 196 10.35 -1.53 11.60
CA PRO A 196 10.35 -0.50 12.64
C PRO A 196 11.76 0.05 12.98
N GLY A 197 12.82 -0.49 12.38
CA GLY A 197 14.20 -0.07 12.63
C GLY A 197 14.77 -0.58 13.96
N LEU A 198 16.03 -0.99 13.96
CA LEU A 198 16.80 -1.25 15.16
C LEU A 198 17.32 0.07 15.74
N PRO A 199 17.42 0.17 17.08
CA PRO A 199 18.00 1.35 17.70
C PRO A 199 19.47 1.48 17.27
N SER A 200 19.92 2.72 17.14
CA SER A 200 21.36 2.99 16.99
C SER A 200 22.07 2.68 18.30
N LEU A 201 23.23 2.03 18.20
CA LEU A 201 24.06 1.72 19.35
C LEU A 201 25.23 2.71 19.48
N PHE A 202 25.69 2.90 20.72
CA PHE A 202 26.77 3.80 21.10
C PHE A 202 27.65 3.20 22.19
N THR A 203 28.92 3.59 22.21
CA THR A 203 29.83 3.39 23.34
C THR A 203 29.57 4.45 24.42
N ALA A 204 30.04 4.20 25.64
CA ALA A 204 30.00 5.23 26.69
C ALA A 204 30.79 6.49 26.29
N GLN A 205 31.94 6.33 25.63
CA GLN A 205 32.76 7.46 25.18
C GLN A 205 32.02 8.35 24.17
N GLU A 206 31.39 7.76 23.14
CA GLU A 206 30.61 8.52 22.15
C GLU A 206 29.46 9.29 22.80
N LEU A 207 28.82 8.73 23.85
CA LEU A 207 27.76 9.41 24.59
C LEU A 207 28.29 10.62 25.38
N ARG A 208 29.48 10.49 25.99
CA ARG A 208 30.16 11.61 26.68
C ARG A 208 30.53 12.71 25.70
N GLU A 209 31.13 12.36 24.58
CA GLU A 209 31.55 13.30 23.53
C GLU A 209 30.35 14.06 22.95
N LYS A 210 29.23 13.36 22.73
CA LYS A 210 27.97 13.95 22.27
C LYS A 210 27.20 14.70 23.35
N LYS A 211 27.69 14.73 24.60
CA LYS A 211 27.06 15.36 25.76
C LYS A 211 25.59 14.94 25.96
N ILE A 212 25.26 13.69 25.64
CA ILE A 212 23.89 13.17 25.74
C ILE A 212 23.57 12.90 27.21
N ARG A 213 22.57 13.60 27.74
CA ARG A 213 22.11 13.48 29.14
C ARG A 213 20.72 12.86 29.24
N ARG A 214 20.54 11.64 28.69
CA ARG A 214 19.27 10.90 28.82
C ARG A 214 19.19 10.18 30.17
N LYS A 215 17.99 10.07 30.73
CA LYS A 215 17.76 9.27 31.95
C LYS A 215 18.01 7.80 31.64
N ARG A 216 18.52 7.03 32.59
CA ARG A 216 18.74 5.59 32.40
C ARG A 216 17.44 4.78 32.48
N CYS A 217 17.44 3.64 31.84
CA CYS A 217 16.47 2.59 32.10
C CYS A 217 16.69 1.99 33.49
N GLU A 218 15.62 1.82 34.27
CA GLU A 218 15.67 1.21 35.60
C GLU A 218 16.05 -0.28 35.56
N LEU A 219 15.83 -0.94 34.42
CA LEU A 219 16.10 -2.37 34.24
C LEU A 219 17.55 -2.68 33.81
N CYS A 220 18.31 -1.68 33.35
CA CYS A 220 19.63 -1.91 32.74
C CYS A 220 20.80 -1.87 33.75
N GLY A 221 20.56 -1.59 35.02
CA GLY A 221 21.61 -1.48 36.04
C GLY A 221 22.35 -0.14 36.08
N PRO A 222 23.40 -0.02 36.93
CA PRO A 222 24.11 1.24 37.16
C PRO A 222 24.91 1.72 35.94
N ASP A 223 25.15 3.04 35.92
CA ASP A 223 25.72 3.82 34.81
C ASP A 223 27.21 3.54 34.61
N PRO A 224 27.76 3.45 33.37
CA PRO A 224 29.18 3.69 33.15
C PRO A 224 29.52 5.18 32.95
N LEU A 225 28.53 6.07 32.81
CA LEU A 225 28.72 7.50 32.50
C LEU A 225 28.86 8.36 33.73
#